data_AF-A0A510KBC7-F1
#
_entry.id   AF-A0A510KBC7-F1
#
_cell.length_a   1.000
_cell.length_b   1.000
_cell.length_c   1.000
_cell.angle_alpha   90.00
_cell.angle_beta   90.00
_cell.angle_gamma   90.00
#
_symmetry.space_group_name_H-M   'P 1'
#
loop_
_entity.id
_entity.type
_entity.pdbx_description
1 polymer ?
#
loop_
_entity_poly.entity_id
_entity_poly.type
_entity_poly.pdbx_seq_one_letter_code
_entity_poly.pdbx_strand_id
1 'polypeptide(L)' 'MSYRKIEKRFRKLGGKVVRIRGSHYQWMIPGVEGVVTVPYSKDIPVGTLRSIEKQVGIKF' A
#
# COMPACT_ATOMS: atom_id res chain seq x y z
N MET A 1 8.57 4.19 -7.38
CA MET A 1 7.71 4.69 -6.27
C MET A 1 8.23 4.08 -4.97
N SER A 2 8.31 4.83 -3.86
CA SER A 2 8.84 4.30 -2.58
C SER A 2 7.73 3.96 -1.59
N TYR A 3 8.01 3.06 -0.64
CA TYR A 3 7.08 2.74 0.46
C TYR A 3 6.57 4.00 1.16
N ARG A 4 7.47 4.93 1.50
CA ARG A 4 7.12 6.18 2.20
C ARG A 4 6.12 7.04 1.42
N LYS A 5 6.18 7.01 0.08
CA LYS A 5 5.21 7.73 -0.76
C LYS A 5 3.84 7.04 -0.74
N ILE A 6 3.80 5.71 -0.81
CA ILE A 6 2.56 4.92 -0.70
C ILE A 6 1.91 5.10 0.67
N GLU A 7 2.70 4.99 1.74
CA GLU A 7 2.23 5.20 3.12
C GLU A 7 1.54 6.56 3.29
N LYS A 8 2.16 7.64 2.80
CA LYS A 8 1.56 8.99 2.87
C LYS A 8 0.21 9.06 2.17
N ARG A 9 0.06 8.39 1.03
CA ARG A 9 -1.20 8.34 0.27
C ARG A 9 -2.25 7.51 1.01
N PHE A 10 -1.88 6.35 1.53
CA PHE A 10 -2.78 5.49 2.30
C PHE A 10 -3.28 6.17 3.56
N ARG A 11 -2.41 6.86 4.31
CA ARG A 11 -2.81 7.65 5.49
C ARG A 11 -3.81 8.76 5.13
N LYS A 12 -3.64 9.43 3.97
CA LYS A 12 -4.61 10.44 3.49
C LYS A 12 -5.98 9.84 3.16
N LEU A 13 -6.04 8.57 2.77
CA LEU A 13 -7.29 7.83 2.54
C LEU A 13 -7.87 7.25 3.84
N GLY A 14 -7.31 7.57 5.01
CA GLY A 14 -7.73 6.99 6.29
C GLY A 14 -7.25 5.56 6.51
N GLY A 15 -6.32 5.08 5.68
CA GLY A 15 -5.75 3.74 5.79
C GLY A 15 -4.92 3.56 7.06
N LYS A 16 -4.96 2.34 7.61
CA LYS A 16 -4.25 1.95 8.83
C LYS A 16 -3.47 0.66 8.61
N VAL A 17 -2.30 0.56 9.24
CA VAL A 17 -1.53 -0.68 9.26
C VAL A 17 -2.19 -1.64 10.26
N VAL A 18 -2.58 -2.82 9.79
CA VAL A 18 -3.20 -3.85 10.63
C VAL A 18 -2.22 -4.93 11.04
N ARG A 19 -1.19 -5.18 10.23
CA ARG A 19 -0.18 -6.18 10.50
C ARG A 19 1.12 -5.85 9.78
N ILE A 20 2.24 -6.22 10.38
CA ILE A 20 3.56 -6.18 9.77
C ILE A 20 4.16 -7.58 9.87
N ARG A 21 4.67 -8.12 8.76
CA ARG A 21 5.41 -9.39 8.74
C ARG A 21 6.73 -9.18 8.01
N GLY A 22 7.82 -9.14 8.77
CA GLY A 22 9.14 -8.79 8.24
C GLY A 22 9.12 -7.40 7.59
N SER A 23 9.50 -7.33 6.33
CA SER A 23 9.48 -6.09 5.54
C SER A 23 8.14 -5.79 4.86
N HIS A 24 7.07 -6.54 5.11
CA HIS A 24 5.77 -6.32 4.45
C HIS A 24 4.74 -5.73 5.40
N TYR A 25 4.14 -4.62 5.01
CA TYR A 25 3.11 -3.91 5.75
C TYR A 25 1.74 -4.21 5.13
N GLN A 26 0.80 -4.65 5.95
CA GLN A 26 -0.58 -4.87 5.53
C GLN A 26 -1.44 -3.70 5.96
N TRP A 27 -2.11 -3.09 4.98
CA TRP A 27 -2.93 -1.91 5.14
C TRP A 27 -4.40 -2.25 4.96
N MET A 28 -5.23 -1.79 5.88
CA MET A 28 -6.67 -1.71 5.70
C MET A 28 -7.01 -0.29 5.27
N ILE A 29 -7.70 -0.13 4.15
CA ILE A 29 -8.06 1.16 3.57
C ILE A 29 -9.59 1.24 3.48
N PRO A 30 -10.23 2.29 4.01
CA PRO A 30 -11.68 2.48 3.87
C PRO A 30 -12.11 2.43 2.40
N GLY A 31 -13.15 1.64 2.11
CA GLY A 31 -13.68 1.46 0.75
C GLY A 31 -12.91 0.48 -0.14
N VAL A 32 -11.81 -0.11 0.35
CA VAL A 32 -11.11 -1.22 -0.30
C VAL A 32 -11.43 -2.51 0.43
N GLU A 33 -11.90 -3.51 -0.29
CA GLU A 33 -12.18 -4.82 0.29
C GLU A 33 -10.86 -5.54 0.63
N GLY A 34 -10.75 -6.00 1.88
CA GLY A 34 -9.59 -6.76 2.36
C GLY A 34 -8.40 -5.90 2.80
N VAL A 35 -7.21 -6.49 2.73
CA VAL A 35 -5.94 -5.85 3.14
C VAL A 35 -4.96 -5.79 1.98
N VAL A 36 -4.29 -4.64 1.86
CA VAL A 36 -3.31 -4.37 0.82
C VAL A 36 -1.92 -4.55 1.40
N THR A 37 -1.15 -5.47 0.85
CA THR A 37 0.21 -5.74 1.32
C THR A 37 1.22 -4.94 0.51
N VAL A 38 2.03 -4.14 1.19
CA VAL A 38 3.04 -3.27 0.57
C VAL A 38 4.43 -3.61 1.13
N PRO A 39 5.41 -3.92 0.29
CA PRO A 39 6.78 -4.12 0.73
C PRO A 39 7.43 -2.80 1.15
N TYR A 40 8.19 -2.82 2.24
CA TYR A 40 9.03 -1.73 2.70
C TYR A 40 10.31 -1.67 1.85
N SER A 41 10.20 -0.99 0.70
CA SER A 41 11.30 -0.77 -0.24
C SER A 41 11.44 0.71 -0.60
N LYS A 42 12.67 1.12 -0.92
CA LYS A 42 12.95 2.43 -1.54
C LYS A 42 12.37 2.51 -2.96
N ASP A 43 12.40 1.39 -3.68
CA ASP A 43 11.92 1.27 -5.04
C ASP A 43 11.01 0.05 -5.18
N ILE A 44 9.72 0.33 -5.35
CA ILE A 44 8.71 -0.69 -5.60
C ILE A 44 8.66 -0.96 -7.10
N PRO A 45 8.81 -2.23 -7.53
CA PRO A 45 8.73 -2.61 -8.95
C PRO A 45 7.40 -2.18 -9.57
N VAL A 46 7.41 -1.79 -10.84
CA VAL A 46 6.21 -1.29 -11.54
C VAL A 46 5.07 -2.31 -11.52
N GLY A 47 5.35 -3.61 -11.65
CA GLY A 47 4.33 -4.66 -11.55
C GLY A 47 3.64 -4.69 -10.19
N THR A 48 4.42 -4.59 -9.10
CA THR A 48 3.88 -4.49 -7.73
C THR A 48 3.08 -3.21 -7.55
N LEU A 49 3.57 -2.08 -8.06
CA LEU A 49 2.86 -0.80 -7.98
C LEU A 49 1.49 -0.91 -8.68
N ARG A 50 1.45 -1.41 -9.91
CA ARG A 50 0.19 -1.61 -10.67
C ARG A 50 -0.78 -2.54 -9.95
N SER A 51 -0.28 -3.59 -9.30
CA SER A 51 -1.14 -4.49 -8.52
C SER A 51 -1.75 -3.77 -7.32
N ILE A 52 -0.98 -2.93 -6.63
CA ILE A 52 -1.47 -2.11 -5.52
C ILE A 52 -2.49 -1.08 -6.03
N GLU A 53 -2.22 -0.41 -7.15
CA GLU A 53 -3.13 0.55 -7.77
C GLU A 53 -4.47 -0.09 -8.13
N LYS A 54 -4.45 -1.31 -8.70
CA LYS A 54 -5.66 -2.07 -9.02
C LYS A 54 -6.46 -2.44 -7.76
N GLN A 55 -5.78 -2.82 -6.67
CA GLN A 55 -6.45 -3.17 -5.41
C GLN A 55 -7.10 -1.96 -4.75
N VAL A 56 -6.42 -0.81 -4.76
CA VAL A 56 -6.87 0.40 -4.04
C VAL A 56 -7.77 1.29 -4.90
N GLY A 57 -7.77 1.10 -6.23
CA GLY A 57 -8.53 1.93 -7.16
C GLY A 57 -7.96 3.34 -7.35
N ILE A 58 -6.66 3.54 -7.07
CA ILE A 58 -5.97 4.83 -7.22
C ILE A 58 -4.71 4.68 -8.06
N LYS A 59 -4.25 5.76 -8.70
CA LYS A 59 -2.94 5.85 -9.37
C LYS A 59 -1.98 6.72 -8.54
N PHE A 60 -0.72 6.32 -8.42
CA PHE A 60 0.25 6.98 -7.53
C PHE A 60 1.07 8.12 -8.14
#